data_AF-A0AAJ2PS80-F1
#
_entry.id   AF-A0AAJ2PS80-F1
#
_cell.length_a   1.000
_cell.length_b   1.000
_cell.length_c   1.000
_cell.angle_alpha   90.00
_cell.angle_beta   90.00
_cell.angle_gamma   90.00
#
_symmetry.space_group_name_H-M   'P 1'
#
loop_
_entity.id
_entity.type
_entity.pdbx_description
1 polymer ?
#
loop_
_entity_poly.entity_id
_entity_poly.type
_entity_poly.pdbx_seq_one_letter_code
_entity_poly.pdbx_strand_id
1 'polypeptide(L)'
;MKAADRLGTGSSFGKVPRGRSDRGRAKAITQGDIPAYELVRLQLNDVSPTPLNPRRNFGTPEELTRFGEELRAAQLAACVAVSRDVYLNLWPDHADHIGDVKHVLVNGERRYRGACQVGLDALDFVVRDELAASRETFINHLLKENLDRADFDIIERARGISELVAVCAEESERGARARAAEHLGKDRSWITHQLSLLDLPEAIQAMLSSGDLPERDGRLLVRQLKENPGLTEADLLQFLKDQKAARSAEKEAERALLAAARSQTQNPAESAETGAADASGGVPAQLDSSASTTPASSVANGAGDKAPHPAAPRTDAVAKSQPAKGTDQQSTGLPAQNPERPPAVQSPPAVIEIRDIEQVADALADHLSAEDLTALTELLLERLSSTKVQV
;
A
#
# COMPACT_ATOMS: atom_id res chain seq x y z
N MET A 1 -36.94 -7.81 19.82
CA MET A 1 -36.14 -7.07 18.83
C MET A 1 -34.68 -7.42 19.03
N LYS A 2 -33.92 -7.65 17.96
CA LYS A 2 -32.46 -7.85 18.01
C LYS A 2 -31.77 -6.51 17.77
N ALA A 3 -30.49 -6.38 18.11
CA ALA A 3 -29.75 -5.12 17.93
C ALA A 3 -29.69 -4.63 16.46
N ALA A 4 -29.89 -5.51 15.49
CA ALA A 4 -30.04 -5.18 14.07
C ALA A 4 -31.21 -4.21 13.79
N ASP A 5 -32.29 -4.27 14.57
CA ASP A 5 -33.53 -3.51 14.36
C ASP A 5 -33.38 -1.99 14.69
N ARG A 6 -32.17 -1.54 15.07
CA ARG A 6 -31.86 -0.14 15.43
C ARG A 6 -30.93 0.60 14.47
N LEU A 7 -30.43 -0.06 13.41
CA LEU A 7 -29.57 0.59 12.41
C LEU A 7 -30.41 0.99 11.19
N GLY A 8 -30.62 2.30 11.03
CA GLY A 8 -31.41 2.85 9.92
C GLY A 8 -30.82 2.52 8.55
N THR A 9 -31.68 2.37 7.54
CA THR A 9 -31.33 1.99 6.16
C THR A 9 -30.70 3.13 5.37
N GLY A 10 -29.59 3.67 5.86
CA GLY A 10 -28.82 4.73 5.20
C GLY A 10 -28.10 4.21 3.96
N SER A 11 -28.43 4.76 2.79
CA SER A 11 -27.83 4.44 1.48
C SER A 11 -26.29 4.42 1.51
N SER A 12 -25.69 5.30 2.32
CA SER A 12 -24.24 5.44 2.53
C SER A 12 -23.51 4.16 2.98
N PHE A 13 -24.18 3.23 3.66
CA PHE A 13 -23.58 1.95 4.06
C PHE A 13 -23.62 0.87 2.97
N GLY A 14 -24.33 1.10 1.86
CA GLY A 14 -24.48 0.12 0.77
C GLY A 14 -23.23 -0.06 -0.10
N LYS A 15 -22.21 0.81 0.02
CA LYS A 15 -21.02 0.85 -0.86
C LYS A 15 -19.74 0.23 -0.29
N VAL A 16 -19.78 -0.44 0.88
CA VAL A 16 -18.66 -1.30 1.30
C VAL A 16 -18.71 -2.59 0.45
N PRO A 17 -17.66 -2.94 -0.31
CA PRO A 17 -17.63 -4.21 -1.04
C PRO A 17 -17.66 -5.37 -0.04
N ARG A 18 -18.80 -6.07 0.04
CA ARG A 18 -18.89 -7.31 0.81
C ARG A 18 -17.99 -8.34 0.13
N GLY A 19 -16.89 -8.70 0.79
CA GLY A 19 -15.98 -9.74 0.31
C GLY A 19 -16.72 -11.04 -0.02
N ARG A 20 -16.21 -11.80 -1.00
CA ARG A 20 -16.78 -13.10 -1.39
C ARG A 20 -16.99 -13.95 -0.12
N SER A 21 -18.21 -14.42 0.10
CA SER A 21 -18.52 -15.40 1.16
C SER A 21 -17.71 -16.68 0.95
N ASP A 22 -17.55 -17.53 1.96
CA ASP A 22 -16.65 -18.69 1.85
C ASP A 22 -17.05 -19.66 0.73
N ARG A 23 -18.37 -19.84 0.50
CA ARG A 23 -18.88 -20.57 -0.67
C ARG A 23 -18.58 -19.86 -1.99
N GLY A 24 -18.57 -18.52 -2.00
CA GLY A 24 -18.14 -17.70 -3.13
C GLY A 24 -16.63 -17.74 -3.38
N ARG A 25 -15.80 -17.82 -2.32
CA ARG A 25 -14.34 -18.02 -2.40
C ARG A 25 -14.02 -19.42 -2.92
N ALA A 26 -14.64 -20.46 -2.36
CA ALA A 26 -14.49 -21.83 -2.83
C ALA A 26 -14.89 -21.97 -4.30
N LYS A 27 -16.08 -21.45 -4.68
CA LYS A 27 -16.49 -21.44 -6.10
C LYS A 27 -15.50 -20.69 -6.98
N ALA A 28 -15.04 -19.52 -6.55
CA ALA A 28 -14.05 -18.74 -7.29
C ALA A 28 -12.72 -19.48 -7.47
N ILE A 29 -12.23 -20.17 -6.43
CA ILE A 29 -11.06 -21.04 -6.52
C ILE A 29 -11.27 -22.15 -7.57
N THR A 30 -12.41 -22.85 -7.53
CA THR A 30 -12.75 -23.89 -8.52
C THR A 30 -12.96 -23.33 -9.94
N GLN A 31 -13.20 -22.02 -10.10
CA GLN A 31 -13.36 -21.36 -11.39
C GLN A 31 -12.07 -20.66 -11.89
N GLY A 32 -10.97 -20.66 -11.12
CA GLY A 32 -9.74 -19.92 -11.44
C GLY A 32 -9.76 -18.43 -11.07
N ASP A 33 -10.93 -17.87 -10.73
CA ASP A 33 -11.16 -16.51 -10.23
C ASP A 33 -10.36 -16.14 -8.96
N ILE A 34 -9.76 -17.13 -8.27
CA ILE A 34 -8.78 -16.96 -7.20
C ILE A 34 -7.75 -18.09 -7.37
N PRO A 35 -6.44 -17.82 -7.54
CA PRO A 35 -5.43 -18.86 -7.58
C PRO A 35 -5.34 -19.59 -6.23
N ALA A 36 -5.36 -20.92 -6.29
CA ALA A 36 -5.10 -21.78 -5.14
C ALA A 36 -3.60 -22.04 -5.03
N TYR A 37 -2.97 -21.48 -4.01
CA TYR A 37 -1.60 -21.83 -3.64
C TYR A 37 -1.63 -22.87 -2.52
N GLU A 38 -0.87 -23.94 -2.69
CA GLU A 38 -0.67 -24.94 -1.64
C GLU A 38 0.36 -24.41 -0.61
N LEU A 39 0.14 -24.77 0.66
CA LEU A 39 1.09 -24.50 1.74
C LEU A 39 2.10 -25.66 1.77
N VAL A 40 3.29 -25.43 1.22
CA VAL A 40 4.35 -26.45 1.08
C VAL A 40 5.41 -26.22 2.15
N ARG A 41 5.79 -27.26 2.89
CA ARG A 41 6.87 -27.17 3.89
C ARG A 41 8.22 -27.45 3.24
N LEU A 42 9.10 -26.45 3.20
CA LEU A 42 10.40 -26.51 2.53
C LEU A 42 11.54 -26.51 3.54
N GLN A 43 12.56 -27.35 3.28
CA GLN A 43 13.81 -27.36 4.03
C GLN A 43 14.56 -26.03 3.79
N LEU A 44 15.20 -25.47 4.81
CA LEU A 44 15.92 -24.19 4.67
C LEU A 44 17.10 -24.29 3.70
N ASN A 45 17.74 -25.46 3.63
CA ASN A 45 18.82 -25.74 2.67
C ASN A 45 18.35 -25.80 1.20
N ASP A 46 17.03 -25.92 0.95
CA ASP A 46 16.45 -25.92 -0.40
C ASP A 46 16.00 -24.52 -0.87
N VAL A 47 16.30 -23.47 -0.09
CA VAL A 47 15.84 -22.09 -0.31
C VAL A 47 16.97 -21.08 -0.06
N SER A 48 17.17 -20.12 -0.97
CA SER A 48 18.04 -18.95 -0.74
C SER A 48 17.22 -17.65 -0.64
N PRO A 49 17.62 -16.65 0.19
CA PRO A 49 17.19 -15.27 0.02
C PRO A 49 17.53 -14.74 -1.39
N THR A 50 16.69 -13.87 -1.94
CA THR A 50 17.01 -13.16 -3.19
C THR A 50 18.00 -12.01 -2.91
N PRO A 51 19.08 -11.84 -3.69
CA PRO A 51 19.99 -10.70 -3.54
C PRO A 51 19.30 -9.34 -3.77
N LEU A 52 18.16 -9.35 -4.47
CA LEU A 52 17.37 -8.19 -4.89
C LEU A 52 16.47 -7.60 -3.80
N ASN A 53 16.40 -8.19 -2.60
CA ASN A 53 15.59 -7.63 -1.51
C ASN A 53 16.12 -6.21 -1.16
N PRO A 54 15.30 -5.15 -1.28
CA PRO A 54 15.77 -3.79 -0.98
C PRO A 54 16.14 -3.64 0.50
N ARG A 55 15.45 -4.39 1.38
CA ARG A 55 15.70 -4.37 2.82
C ARG A 55 16.95 -5.16 3.18
N ARG A 56 17.81 -4.58 4.00
CA ARG A 56 19.07 -5.18 4.51
C ARG A 56 19.08 -5.26 6.03
N ASN A 57 18.43 -4.34 6.75
CA ASN A 57 18.30 -4.42 8.21
C ASN A 57 17.11 -5.32 8.64
N PHE A 58 17.41 -6.50 9.20
CA PHE A 58 16.39 -7.48 9.66
C PHE A 58 16.20 -7.55 11.18
N GLY A 59 16.87 -6.68 11.96
CA GLY A 59 16.95 -6.73 13.42
C GLY A 59 18.26 -7.35 13.93
N THR A 60 18.47 -7.33 15.24
CA THR A 60 19.70 -7.84 15.88
C THR A 60 19.74 -9.37 15.92
N PRO A 61 20.91 -10.00 16.15
CA PRO A 61 21.01 -11.46 16.34
C PRO A 61 20.10 -11.98 17.46
N GLU A 62 19.92 -11.22 18.53
CA GLU A 62 19.04 -11.55 19.66
C GLU A 62 17.57 -11.47 19.27
N GLU A 63 17.17 -10.45 18.49
CA GLU A 63 15.81 -10.34 17.96
C GLU A 63 15.48 -11.46 16.95
N LEU A 64 16.45 -11.84 16.12
CA LEU A 64 16.32 -12.97 15.17
C LEU A 64 16.26 -14.30 15.91
N THR A 65 17.08 -14.49 16.96
CA THR A 65 17.06 -15.68 17.83
C THR A 65 15.68 -15.80 18.50
N ARG A 66 15.20 -14.73 19.14
CA ARG A 66 13.87 -14.71 19.76
C ARG A 66 12.77 -15.03 18.74
N PHE A 67 12.81 -14.43 17.55
CA PHE A 67 11.80 -14.68 16.52
C PHE A 67 11.87 -16.11 15.99
N GLY A 68 13.06 -16.72 15.90
CA GLY A 68 13.23 -18.15 15.61
C GLY A 68 12.57 -19.06 16.65
N GLU A 69 12.72 -18.75 17.95
CA GLU A 69 12.04 -19.48 19.03
C GLU A 69 10.50 -19.36 18.92
N GLU A 70 9.99 -18.16 18.65
CA GLU A 70 8.56 -17.91 18.39
C GLU A 70 8.06 -18.72 17.15
N LEU A 71 8.86 -18.84 16.11
CA LEU A 71 8.57 -19.65 14.92
C LEU A 71 8.60 -21.16 15.17
N ARG A 72 9.49 -21.65 16.04
CA ARG A 72 9.50 -23.07 16.45
C ARG A 72 8.22 -23.45 17.18
N ALA A 73 7.65 -22.52 17.96
CA ALA A 73 6.39 -22.73 18.65
C ALA A 73 5.18 -22.69 17.70
N ALA A 74 5.06 -21.68 16.83
CA ALA A 74 4.02 -21.62 15.80
C ALA A 74 4.36 -20.66 14.65
N GLN A 75 4.48 -21.18 13.43
CA GLN A 75 4.55 -20.35 12.23
C GLN A 75 3.15 -19.86 11.82
N LEU A 76 2.74 -18.67 12.29
CA LEU A 76 1.42 -18.10 12.00
C LEU A 76 1.23 -17.55 10.57
N ALA A 77 2.29 -17.48 9.76
CA ALA A 77 2.22 -17.03 8.37
C ALA A 77 3.33 -17.68 7.53
N ALA A 78 3.01 -18.05 6.28
CA ALA A 78 3.96 -18.62 5.34
C ALA A 78 5.11 -17.66 4.98
N CYS A 79 6.22 -18.20 4.50
CA CYS A 79 7.11 -17.48 3.58
C CYS A 79 6.55 -17.52 2.15
N VAL A 80 7.05 -16.68 1.25
CA VAL A 80 6.72 -16.70 -0.18
C VAL A 80 8.00 -16.92 -0.97
N ALA A 81 7.98 -17.84 -1.94
CA ALA A 81 9.13 -18.17 -2.79
C ALA A 81 8.71 -18.40 -4.24
N VAL A 82 9.70 -18.48 -5.13
CA VAL A 82 9.58 -18.93 -6.52
C VAL A 82 10.55 -20.08 -6.78
N SER A 83 10.25 -20.92 -7.76
CA SER A 83 11.15 -21.96 -8.27
C SER A 83 12.45 -21.34 -8.80
N ARG A 84 13.59 -22.02 -8.55
CA ARG A 84 14.93 -21.59 -8.99
C ARG A 84 14.93 -21.21 -10.47
N ASP A 85 14.41 -22.09 -11.32
CA ASP A 85 14.54 -21.97 -12.77
C ASP A 85 13.79 -20.74 -13.30
N VAL A 86 12.61 -20.43 -12.73
CA VAL A 86 11.83 -19.23 -13.09
C VAL A 86 12.57 -17.96 -12.65
N TYR A 87 13.25 -17.98 -11.50
CA TYR A 87 14.08 -16.86 -11.07
C TYR A 87 15.33 -16.67 -11.95
N LEU A 88 16.03 -17.76 -12.31
CA LEU A 88 17.24 -17.69 -13.14
C LEU A 88 16.93 -17.40 -14.62
N ASN A 89 15.73 -17.71 -15.11
CA ASN A 89 15.25 -17.21 -16.40
C ASN A 89 15.17 -15.67 -16.43
N LEU A 90 14.93 -15.01 -15.29
CA LEU A 90 15.00 -13.56 -15.17
C LEU A 90 16.43 -13.06 -14.91
N TRP A 91 17.21 -13.73 -14.06
CA TRP A 91 18.58 -13.33 -13.72
C TRP A 91 19.57 -14.52 -13.75
N PRO A 92 20.12 -14.87 -14.92
CA PRO A 92 21.06 -16.00 -15.05
C PRO A 92 22.32 -15.83 -14.19
N ASP A 93 22.86 -14.61 -14.14
CA ASP A 93 24.10 -14.25 -13.43
C ASP A 93 23.96 -14.32 -11.89
N HIS A 94 22.75 -14.57 -11.37
CA HIS A 94 22.53 -14.77 -9.94
C HIS A 94 22.72 -16.24 -9.49
N ALA A 95 23.03 -17.17 -10.40
CA ALA A 95 23.21 -18.59 -10.08
C ALA A 95 24.23 -18.83 -8.94
N ASP A 96 25.38 -18.17 -8.99
CA ASP A 96 26.41 -18.26 -7.93
C ASP A 96 25.96 -17.58 -6.62
N HIS A 97 25.19 -16.49 -6.73
CA HIS A 97 24.69 -15.72 -5.58
C HIS A 97 23.64 -16.45 -4.74
N ILE A 98 22.88 -17.36 -5.35
CA ILE A 98 21.84 -18.16 -4.67
C ILE A 98 22.30 -19.58 -4.32
N GLY A 99 23.52 -19.99 -4.71
CA GLY A 99 24.02 -21.35 -4.53
C GLY A 99 23.20 -22.41 -5.28
N ASP A 100 23.33 -23.69 -4.91
CA ASP A 100 22.52 -24.79 -5.46
C ASP A 100 21.29 -25.09 -4.56
N VAL A 101 20.22 -24.33 -4.80
CA VAL A 101 18.95 -24.36 -4.07
C VAL A 101 17.78 -24.52 -5.04
N LYS A 102 16.67 -25.14 -4.58
CA LYS A 102 15.47 -25.39 -5.39
C LYS A 102 14.56 -24.16 -5.53
N HIS A 103 14.59 -23.24 -4.57
CA HIS A 103 13.70 -22.07 -4.55
C HIS A 103 14.43 -20.79 -4.14
N VAL A 104 13.88 -19.65 -4.56
CA VAL A 104 14.34 -18.31 -4.18
C VAL A 104 13.23 -17.61 -3.40
N LEU A 105 13.55 -17.18 -2.18
CA LEU A 105 12.67 -16.49 -1.26
C LEU A 105 12.37 -15.06 -1.76
N VAL A 106 11.08 -14.73 -1.83
CA VAL A 106 10.55 -13.41 -2.22
C VAL A 106 10.05 -12.62 -1.02
N ASN A 107 9.35 -13.27 -0.08
CA ASN A 107 8.97 -12.65 1.19
C ASN A 107 9.15 -13.62 2.37
N GLY A 108 9.51 -13.08 3.53
CA GLY A 108 9.71 -13.79 4.78
C GLY A 108 11.16 -13.80 5.24
N GLU A 109 12.04 -12.92 4.74
CA GLU A 109 13.48 -13.02 5.02
C GLU A 109 13.84 -12.89 6.51
N ARG A 110 13.15 -12.03 7.28
CA ARG A 110 13.32 -12.03 8.76
C ARG A 110 12.91 -13.37 9.41
N ARG A 111 11.91 -14.06 8.84
CA ARG A 111 11.45 -15.38 9.30
C ARG A 111 12.43 -16.48 8.90
N TYR A 112 12.92 -16.48 7.66
CA TYR A 112 13.98 -17.37 7.19
C TYR A 112 15.26 -17.20 8.02
N ARG A 113 15.75 -15.96 8.19
CA ARG A 113 16.95 -15.67 9.00
C ARG A 113 16.78 -16.07 10.45
N GLY A 114 15.63 -15.80 11.08
CA GLY A 114 15.34 -16.25 12.44
C GLY A 114 15.28 -17.78 12.57
N ALA A 115 14.73 -18.48 11.58
CA ALA A 115 14.71 -19.94 11.54
C ALA A 115 16.11 -20.56 11.39
N CYS A 116 16.96 -20.01 10.52
CA CYS A 116 18.37 -20.40 10.42
C CYS A 116 19.13 -20.14 11.72
N GLN A 117 18.91 -18.96 12.34
CA GLN A 117 19.56 -18.51 13.58
C GLN A 117 19.33 -19.47 14.77
N VAL A 118 18.20 -20.20 14.77
CA VAL A 118 17.86 -21.17 15.84
C VAL A 118 17.85 -22.64 15.38
N GLY A 119 18.38 -22.92 14.19
CA GLY A 119 18.52 -24.27 13.65
C GLY A 119 17.21 -25.01 13.39
N LEU A 120 16.22 -24.36 12.77
CA LEU A 120 15.06 -25.08 12.23
C LEU A 120 15.41 -25.75 10.89
N ASP A 121 14.98 -27.01 10.71
CA ASP A 121 15.20 -27.72 9.43
C ASP A 121 14.37 -27.10 8.29
N ALA A 122 13.12 -26.73 8.58
CA ALA A 122 12.12 -26.34 7.60
C ALA A 122 11.11 -25.31 8.11
N LEU A 123 10.57 -24.52 7.17
CA LEU A 123 9.46 -23.59 7.36
C LEU A 123 8.32 -23.90 6.36
N ASP A 124 7.14 -23.37 6.63
CA ASP A 124 5.99 -23.43 5.72
C ASP A 124 6.06 -22.27 4.70
N PHE A 125 5.85 -22.57 3.42
CA PHE A 125 5.97 -21.65 2.27
C PHE A 125 4.74 -21.71 1.36
N VAL A 126 4.58 -20.65 0.57
CA VAL A 126 3.69 -20.58 -0.57
C VAL A 126 4.54 -20.25 -1.80
N VAL A 127 4.64 -21.20 -2.74
CA VAL A 127 5.40 -21.05 -3.99
C VAL A 127 4.52 -20.39 -5.06
N ARG A 128 5.03 -19.36 -5.73
CA ARG A 128 4.24 -18.44 -6.57
C ARG A 128 5.02 -17.90 -7.77
N ASP A 129 5.30 -18.78 -8.73
CA ASP A 129 6.15 -18.47 -9.87
C ASP A 129 5.62 -17.32 -10.76
N GLU A 130 4.31 -17.00 -10.69
CA GLU A 130 3.76 -15.84 -11.38
C GLU A 130 4.21 -14.49 -10.79
N LEU A 131 4.78 -14.46 -9.58
CA LEU A 131 5.50 -13.28 -9.05
C LEU A 131 6.80 -13.00 -9.81
N ALA A 132 7.34 -14.01 -10.52
CA ALA A 132 8.50 -13.91 -11.40
C ALA A 132 8.10 -13.97 -12.89
N ALA A 133 6.87 -13.54 -13.25
CA ALA A 133 6.43 -13.45 -14.63
C ALA A 133 7.21 -12.41 -15.47
N SER A 134 7.81 -11.40 -14.83
CA SER A 134 8.78 -10.48 -15.42
C SER A 134 9.69 -9.88 -14.34
N ARG A 135 10.84 -9.33 -14.75
CA ARG A 135 11.75 -8.61 -13.83
C ARG A 135 11.03 -7.46 -13.11
N GLU A 136 10.24 -6.67 -13.84
CA GLU A 136 9.48 -5.54 -13.27
C GLU A 136 8.49 -6.01 -12.20
N THR A 137 7.70 -7.05 -12.51
CA THR A 137 6.70 -7.63 -11.59
C THR A 137 7.38 -8.13 -10.32
N PHE A 138 8.52 -8.82 -10.44
CA PHE A 138 9.25 -9.36 -9.29
C PHE A 138 9.78 -8.25 -8.37
N ILE A 139 10.48 -7.23 -8.91
CA ILE A 139 10.97 -6.10 -8.10
C ILE A 139 9.80 -5.29 -7.49
N ASN A 140 8.71 -5.10 -8.23
CA ASN A 140 7.49 -4.45 -7.74
C ASN A 140 6.90 -5.19 -6.53
N HIS A 141 6.89 -6.53 -6.54
CA HIS A 141 6.44 -7.32 -5.39
C HIS A 141 7.35 -7.19 -4.16
N LEU A 142 8.68 -7.20 -4.34
CA LEU A 142 9.64 -6.97 -3.23
C LEU A 142 9.46 -5.58 -2.59
N LEU A 143 9.22 -4.56 -3.41
CA LEU A 143 9.01 -3.19 -2.97
C LEU A 143 7.68 -3.01 -2.23
N LYS A 144 6.56 -3.47 -2.80
CA LYS A 144 5.22 -3.31 -2.20
C LYS A 144 5.11 -3.91 -0.81
N GLU A 145 5.77 -5.03 -0.57
CA GLU A 145 5.86 -5.67 0.76
C GLU A 145 6.42 -4.72 1.82
N ASN A 146 7.50 -4.01 1.46
CA ASN A 146 8.23 -3.15 2.38
C ASN A 146 7.66 -1.73 2.45
N LEU A 147 7.01 -1.23 1.39
CA LEU A 147 6.57 0.17 1.28
C LEU A 147 5.53 0.61 2.32
N ASP A 148 4.66 -0.29 2.77
CA ASP A 148 3.65 0.02 3.79
C ASP A 148 4.19 -0.13 5.24
N ARG A 149 5.47 -0.48 5.39
CA ARG A 149 6.11 -0.67 6.70
C ARG A 149 6.66 0.64 7.25
N ALA A 150 6.27 0.98 8.48
CA ALA A 150 6.82 2.13 9.20
C ALA A 150 8.31 2.00 9.56
N ASP A 151 8.88 0.79 9.48
CA ASP A 151 10.30 0.49 9.72
C ASP A 151 11.11 0.25 8.43
N PHE A 152 10.64 0.73 7.28
CA PHE A 152 11.39 0.65 6.02
C PHE A 152 12.27 1.89 5.82
N ASP A 153 13.58 1.65 5.77
CA ASP A 153 14.64 2.64 5.61
C ASP A 153 14.48 3.47 4.32
N ILE A 154 14.68 4.77 4.44
CA ILE A 154 14.46 5.76 3.37
C ILE A 154 15.41 5.52 2.17
N ILE A 155 16.64 5.08 2.43
CA ILE A 155 17.69 4.85 1.45
C ILE A 155 17.60 3.42 0.88
N GLU A 156 17.28 2.40 1.69
CA GLU A 156 16.92 1.06 1.19
C GLU A 156 15.77 1.15 0.18
N ARG A 157 14.73 1.92 0.53
CA ARG A 157 13.59 2.22 -0.34
C ARG A 157 14.00 2.96 -1.62
N ALA A 158 14.83 3.99 -1.51
CA ALA A 158 15.31 4.75 -2.67
C ALA A 158 16.15 3.87 -3.62
N ARG A 159 17.03 3.00 -3.09
CA ARG A 159 17.81 2.03 -3.85
C ARG A 159 16.93 1.01 -4.56
N GLY A 160 15.96 0.41 -3.86
CA GLY A 160 15.01 -0.52 -4.49
C GLY A 160 14.16 0.13 -5.60
N ILE A 161 13.77 1.40 -5.44
CA ILE A 161 13.09 2.16 -6.51
C ILE A 161 14.04 2.42 -7.68
N SER A 162 15.34 2.57 -7.44
CA SER A 162 16.36 2.63 -8.52
C SER A 162 16.44 1.32 -9.29
N GLU A 163 16.43 0.17 -8.62
CA GLU A 163 16.37 -1.15 -9.28
C GLU A 163 15.10 -1.29 -10.15
N LEU A 164 13.92 -0.92 -9.63
CA LEU A 164 12.68 -0.97 -10.42
C LEU A 164 12.76 -0.06 -11.66
N VAL A 165 13.32 1.14 -11.53
CA VAL A 165 13.46 2.09 -12.64
C VAL A 165 14.53 1.64 -13.65
N ALA A 166 15.60 0.99 -13.19
CA ALA A 166 16.64 0.41 -14.06
C ALA A 166 16.08 -0.77 -14.87
N VAL A 167 15.40 -1.71 -14.20
CA VAL A 167 14.71 -2.82 -14.84
C VAL A 167 13.65 -2.31 -15.82
N CYS A 168 12.86 -1.29 -15.45
CA CYS A 168 11.94 -0.68 -16.41
C CYS A 168 12.65 -0.11 -17.64
N ALA A 169 13.83 0.50 -17.48
CA ALA A 169 14.56 1.08 -18.61
C ALA A 169 15.00 0.04 -19.67
N GLU A 170 15.03 -1.26 -19.34
CA GLU A 170 15.32 -2.35 -20.28
C GLU A 170 14.30 -2.43 -21.43
N GLU A 171 12.99 -2.25 -21.15
CA GLU A 171 11.95 -2.20 -22.19
C GLU A 171 11.94 -0.86 -22.95
N SER A 172 12.10 0.24 -22.20
CA SER A 172 12.14 1.60 -22.73
C SER A 172 12.59 2.59 -21.65
N GLU A 173 13.78 3.17 -21.86
CA GLU A 173 14.33 4.28 -21.08
C GLU A 173 13.33 5.45 -20.98
N ARG A 174 12.66 5.78 -22.09
CA ARG A 174 11.64 6.82 -22.15
C ARG A 174 10.37 6.35 -21.44
N GLY A 175 10.23 6.80 -20.20
CA GLY A 175 9.05 6.53 -19.38
C GLY A 175 9.28 5.49 -18.28
N ALA A 176 10.50 4.95 -18.11
CA ALA A 176 10.80 4.01 -17.03
C ALA A 176 10.37 4.52 -15.62
N ARG A 177 10.65 5.80 -15.31
CA ARG A 177 10.18 6.47 -14.07
C ARG A 177 8.66 6.69 -13.97
N ALA A 178 7.92 6.55 -15.08
CA ALA A 178 6.45 6.61 -15.09
C ALA A 178 5.86 5.20 -14.90
N ARG A 179 6.37 4.19 -15.62
CA ARG A 179 5.97 2.79 -15.43
C ARG A 179 6.29 2.28 -14.02
N ALA A 180 7.45 2.63 -13.46
CA ALA A 180 7.76 2.36 -12.04
C ALA A 180 6.81 3.08 -11.05
N ALA A 181 6.26 4.24 -11.42
CA ALA A 181 5.31 4.98 -10.60
C ALA A 181 3.92 4.31 -10.62
N GLU A 182 3.45 3.95 -11.82
CA GLU A 182 2.23 3.17 -12.08
C GLU A 182 2.28 1.81 -11.36
N HIS A 183 3.38 1.07 -11.53
CA HIS A 183 3.63 -0.21 -10.84
C HIS A 183 3.46 -0.10 -9.33
N LEU A 184 3.96 0.97 -8.70
CA LEU A 184 3.89 1.18 -7.25
C LEU A 184 2.63 1.92 -6.77
N GLY A 185 1.76 2.38 -7.68
CA GLY A 185 0.60 3.20 -7.35
C GLY A 185 0.96 4.55 -6.73
N LYS A 186 2.00 5.21 -7.25
CA LYS A 186 2.54 6.50 -6.78
C LYS A 186 2.72 7.47 -7.95
N ASP A 187 2.97 8.75 -7.66
CA ASP A 187 3.27 9.75 -8.68
C ASP A 187 4.72 9.63 -9.20
N ARG A 188 4.93 9.96 -10.48
CA ARG A 188 6.28 10.11 -11.07
C ARG A 188 7.14 11.13 -10.32
N SER A 189 6.52 12.16 -9.74
CA SER A 189 7.20 13.14 -8.87
C SER A 189 7.73 12.48 -7.58
N TRP A 190 6.96 11.59 -6.95
CA TRP A 190 7.39 10.84 -5.78
C TRP A 190 8.58 9.92 -6.12
N ILE A 191 8.53 9.16 -7.21
CA ILE A 191 9.68 8.37 -7.71
C ILE A 191 10.91 9.26 -7.89
N THR A 192 10.75 10.42 -8.51
CA THR A 192 11.84 11.37 -8.76
C THR A 192 12.42 11.92 -7.44
N HIS A 193 11.60 12.18 -6.43
CA HIS A 193 12.06 12.60 -5.10
C HIS A 193 12.81 11.49 -4.37
N GLN A 194 12.32 10.23 -4.39
CA GLN A 194 13.00 9.11 -3.73
C GLN A 194 14.38 8.85 -4.35
N LEU A 195 14.45 8.74 -5.69
CA LEU A 195 15.73 8.57 -6.40
C LEU A 195 16.72 9.70 -6.08
N SER A 196 16.23 10.95 -6.00
CA SER A 196 17.11 12.09 -5.74
C SER A 196 17.76 12.08 -4.34
N LEU A 197 17.27 11.25 -3.39
CA LEU A 197 17.95 11.09 -2.09
C LEU A 197 19.27 10.32 -2.21
N LEU A 198 19.48 9.58 -3.32
CA LEU A 198 20.74 8.93 -3.65
C LEU A 198 21.78 9.92 -4.21
N ASP A 199 21.36 11.13 -4.62
CA ASP A 199 22.26 12.20 -5.06
C ASP A 199 23.01 12.87 -3.88
N LEU A 200 22.61 12.57 -2.63
CA LEU A 200 23.19 13.17 -1.42
C LEU A 200 24.51 12.50 -1.01
N PRO A 201 25.43 13.22 -0.35
CA PRO A 201 26.64 12.63 0.25
C PRO A 201 26.33 11.45 1.19
N GLU A 202 27.19 10.43 1.20
CA GLU A 202 26.95 9.15 1.89
C GLU A 202 26.64 9.30 3.39
N ALA A 203 27.29 10.23 4.09
CA ALA A 203 27.00 10.50 5.50
C ALA A 203 25.57 11.03 5.71
N ILE A 204 25.06 11.85 4.78
CA ILE A 204 23.67 12.34 4.82
C ILE A 204 22.69 11.22 4.47
N GLN A 205 23.06 10.30 3.57
CA GLN A 205 22.32 9.05 3.37
C GLN A 205 22.30 8.21 4.66
N ALA A 206 23.42 8.06 5.37
CA ALA A 206 23.48 7.34 6.64
C ALA A 206 22.61 7.99 7.74
N MET A 207 22.52 9.33 7.79
CA MET A 207 21.58 10.04 8.68
C MET A 207 20.10 9.84 8.28
N LEU A 208 19.79 9.72 6.98
CA LEU A 208 18.44 9.38 6.51
C LEU A 208 18.07 7.92 6.78
N SER A 209 19.05 7.02 6.70
CA SER A 209 18.93 5.59 6.95
C SER A 209 18.67 5.28 8.44
N SER A 210 19.51 5.83 9.32
CA SER A 210 19.36 5.74 10.79
C SER A 210 18.12 6.45 11.35
N GLY A 211 17.56 7.40 10.60
CA GLY A 211 16.40 8.21 11.03
C GLY A 211 16.76 9.50 11.78
N ASP A 212 18.06 9.76 12.04
CA ASP A 212 18.56 11.02 12.63
C ASP A 212 18.17 12.26 11.80
N LEU A 213 18.04 12.08 10.48
CA LEU A 213 17.52 13.09 9.55
C LEU A 213 16.18 12.63 8.98
N PRO A 214 15.07 13.39 9.17
CA PRO A 214 13.78 13.01 8.57
C PRO A 214 13.75 13.32 7.06
N GLU A 215 13.05 12.50 6.28
CA GLU A 215 12.96 12.60 4.80
C GLU A 215 12.66 14.03 4.30
N ARG A 216 11.79 14.78 5.00
CA ARG A 216 11.44 16.17 4.63
C ARG A 216 12.67 17.10 4.57
N ASP A 217 13.65 16.86 5.45
CA ASP A 217 14.88 17.65 5.57
C ASP A 217 15.87 17.17 4.49
N GLY A 218 15.95 15.85 4.23
CA GLY A 218 16.70 15.29 3.09
C GLY A 218 16.26 15.87 1.73
N ARG A 219 14.95 15.97 1.48
CA ARG A 219 14.40 16.59 0.25
C ARG A 219 14.77 18.09 0.11
N LEU A 220 14.93 18.80 1.23
CA LEU A 220 15.41 20.19 1.22
C LEU A 220 16.90 20.26 0.86
N LEU A 221 17.73 19.33 1.34
CA LEU A 221 19.14 19.22 0.98
C LEU A 221 19.35 18.83 -0.49
N VAL A 222 18.53 17.91 -1.02
CA VAL A 222 18.50 17.56 -2.45
C VAL A 222 18.27 18.80 -3.31
N ARG A 223 17.31 19.65 -2.93
CA ARG A 223 17.06 20.90 -3.63
C ARG A 223 18.26 21.84 -3.57
N GLN A 224 18.81 22.04 -2.37
CA GLN A 224 19.97 22.93 -2.16
C GLN A 224 21.19 22.51 -2.98
N LEU A 225 21.47 21.20 -3.05
CA LEU A 225 22.57 20.61 -3.83
C LEU A 225 22.35 20.73 -5.36
N LYS A 226 21.10 20.69 -5.82
CA LYS A 226 20.76 20.88 -7.24
C LYS A 226 20.76 22.35 -7.67
N GLU A 227 20.44 23.26 -6.75
CA GLU A 227 20.58 24.72 -6.95
C GLU A 227 22.04 25.17 -6.83
N ASN A 228 22.87 24.48 -6.04
CA ASN A 228 24.27 24.81 -5.78
C ASN A 228 25.17 23.56 -5.89
N PRO A 229 25.56 23.14 -7.11
CA PRO A 229 26.44 21.99 -7.29
C PRO A 229 27.81 22.22 -6.65
N GLY A 230 28.34 21.18 -5.96
CA GLY A 230 29.67 21.22 -5.33
C GLY A 230 29.68 21.65 -3.85
N LEU A 231 28.52 21.90 -3.23
CA LEU A 231 28.44 22.01 -1.76
C LEU A 231 28.91 20.73 -1.07
N THR A 232 29.65 20.87 0.03
CA THR A 232 30.07 19.73 0.85
C THR A 232 28.95 19.28 1.80
N GLU A 233 29.13 18.11 2.41
CA GLU A 233 28.30 17.64 3.53
C GLU A 233 28.17 18.70 4.64
N ALA A 234 29.28 19.34 5.02
CA ALA A 234 29.31 20.33 6.10
C ALA A 234 28.46 21.56 5.75
N ASP A 235 28.51 22.03 4.50
CA ASP A 235 27.73 23.16 4.03
C ASP A 235 26.22 22.84 4.01
N LEU A 236 25.86 21.64 3.54
CA LEU A 236 24.48 21.15 3.53
C LEU A 236 23.92 21.01 4.96
N LEU A 237 24.70 20.43 5.87
CA LEU A 237 24.31 20.30 7.28
C LEU A 237 24.28 21.65 8.01
N GLN A 238 25.10 22.63 7.63
CA GLN A 238 25.04 23.97 8.19
C GLN A 238 23.79 24.72 7.70
N PHE A 239 23.55 24.74 6.39
CA PHE A 239 22.32 25.27 5.79
C PHE A 239 21.06 24.68 6.45
N LEU A 240 21.07 23.38 6.79
CA LEU A 240 19.96 22.76 7.51
C LEU A 240 19.76 23.32 8.93
N LYS A 241 20.83 23.59 9.67
CA LYS A 241 20.75 24.21 11.02
C LYS A 241 20.18 25.62 10.92
N ASP A 242 20.65 26.41 9.96
CA ASP A 242 20.21 27.78 9.75
C ASP A 242 18.72 27.82 9.35
N GLN A 243 18.31 26.94 8.44
CA GLN A 243 16.90 26.70 8.08
C GLN A 243 16.03 26.15 9.23
N LYS A 244 16.62 25.55 10.27
CA LYS A 244 15.89 25.13 11.49
C LYS A 244 15.78 26.29 12.49
N ALA A 245 16.85 27.06 12.67
CA ALA A 245 16.86 28.24 13.52
C ALA A 245 15.87 29.32 13.04
N ALA A 246 15.88 29.64 11.74
CA ALA A 246 14.97 30.62 11.13
C ALA A 246 13.49 30.26 11.38
N ARG A 247 13.10 28.99 11.14
CA ARG A 247 11.73 28.50 11.39
C ARG A 247 11.35 28.44 12.86
N SER A 248 12.31 28.35 13.79
CA SER A 248 12.02 28.47 15.23
C SER A 248 11.71 29.93 15.58
N ALA A 249 12.59 30.86 15.17
CA ALA A 249 12.43 32.29 15.43
C ALA A 249 11.13 32.86 14.82
N GLU A 250 10.78 32.47 13.59
CA GLU A 250 9.52 32.82 12.94
C GLU A 250 8.30 32.35 13.76
N LYS A 251 8.29 31.08 14.18
CA LYS A 251 7.22 30.49 14.97
C LYS A 251 7.12 31.05 16.39
N GLU A 252 8.24 31.45 16.97
CA GLU A 252 8.30 32.13 18.27
C GLU A 252 7.76 33.56 18.18
N ALA A 253 8.06 34.29 17.10
CA ALA A 253 7.49 35.60 16.82
C ALA A 253 5.97 35.52 16.54
N GLU A 254 5.52 34.56 15.73
CA GLU A 254 4.09 34.31 15.51
C GLU A 254 3.36 34.01 16.84
N ARG A 255 3.93 33.12 17.66
CA ARG A 255 3.38 32.77 18.97
C ARG A 255 3.33 33.96 19.92
N ALA A 256 4.33 34.84 19.90
CA ALA A 256 4.34 36.07 20.69
C ALA A 256 3.25 37.06 20.22
N LEU A 257 3.07 37.22 18.91
CA LEU A 257 2.02 38.06 18.32
C LEU A 257 0.61 37.55 18.70
N LEU A 258 0.38 36.24 18.57
CA LEU A 258 -0.88 35.58 18.95
C LEU A 258 -1.14 35.64 20.46
N ALA A 259 -0.10 35.62 21.30
CA ALA A 259 -0.24 35.83 22.73
C ALA A 259 -0.64 37.29 23.06
N ALA A 260 0.03 38.27 22.43
CA ALA A 260 -0.28 39.69 22.62
C ALA A 260 -1.74 40.02 22.22
N ALA A 261 -2.19 39.51 21.07
CA ALA A 261 -3.57 39.66 20.60
C ALA A 261 -4.61 39.04 21.56
N ARG A 262 -4.28 37.90 22.19
CA ARG A 262 -5.13 37.28 23.23
C ARG A 262 -5.19 38.10 24.51
N SER A 263 -4.07 38.65 24.97
CA SER A 263 -4.09 39.54 26.15
C SER A 263 -4.90 40.83 25.93
N GLN A 264 -4.86 41.41 24.72
CA GLN A 264 -5.66 42.60 24.39
C GLN A 264 -7.16 42.30 24.30
N THR A 265 -7.56 41.11 23.86
CA THR A 265 -8.98 40.71 23.76
C THR A 265 -9.58 40.21 25.07
N GLN A 266 -8.78 40.03 26.12
CA GLN A 266 -9.24 39.60 27.45
C GLN A 266 -9.41 40.74 28.48
N ASN A 267 -9.09 42.00 28.14
CA ASN A 267 -9.09 43.10 29.11
C ASN A 267 -10.06 44.29 28.80
N PRO A 268 -11.40 44.08 28.72
CA PRO A 268 -12.37 45.16 28.53
C PRO A 268 -13.07 45.58 29.85
N ALA A 269 -12.33 45.82 30.95
CA ALA A 269 -12.94 45.96 32.29
C ALA A 269 -12.30 46.98 33.26
N GLU A 270 -11.45 47.93 32.82
CA GLU A 270 -10.76 48.85 33.75
C GLU A 270 -10.52 50.28 33.21
N SER A 271 -11.55 50.93 32.65
CA SER A 271 -11.43 52.34 32.21
C SER A 271 -12.74 53.15 32.16
N ALA A 272 -13.61 53.05 33.19
CA ALA A 272 -14.82 53.88 33.27
C ALA A 272 -15.43 54.02 34.70
N GLU A 273 -14.75 54.66 35.66
CA GLU A 273 -15.46 55.19 36.84
C GLU A 273 -14.75 56.38 37.53
N THR A 274 -15.33 57.58 37.39
CA THR A 274 -15.01 58.78 38.18
C THR A 274 -16.25 59.69 38.25
N GLY A 275 -16.76 59.97 39.46
CA GLY A 275 -17.85 60.96 39.66
C GLY A 275 -19.00 60.43 40.51
N ALA A 276 -18.99 60.74 41.81
CA ALA A 276 -20.04 60.37 42.76
C ALA A 276 -21.28 61.28 42.66
N ALA A 277 -22.47 60.80 43.12
CA ALA A 277 -23.17 61.38 44.28
C ALA A 277 -24.57 60.79 44.58
N ASP A 278 -24.72 60.30 45.82
CA ASP A 278 -25.84 60.54 46.77
C ASP A 278 -27.25 59.86 46.68
N ALA A 279 -27.86 59.76 47.88
CA ALA A 279 -29.28 59.71 48.23
C ALA A 279 -30.20 58.48 47.92
N SER A 280 -30.18 57.54 48.88
CA SER A 280 -31.37 57.05 49.64
C SER A 280 -32.25 55.85 49.16
N GLY A 281 -32.49 54.93 50.12
CA GLY A 281 -33.85 54.41 50.42
C GLY A 281 -34.31 53.09 49.79
N GLY A 282 -34.06 51.94 50.42
CA GLY A 282 -34.80 50.69 50.13
C GLY A 282 -34.18 49.39 50.65
N VAL A 283 -34.87 48.69 51.55
CA VAL A 283 -34.57 47.34 52.09
C VAL A 283 -35.96 46.64 52.13
N PRO A 284 -36.17 45.36 51.72
CA PRO A 284 -35.35 44.22 52.16
C PRO A 284 -35.15 42.97 51.25
N ALA A 285 -34.21 42.13 51.70
CA ALA A 285 -34.21 40.65 51.73
C ALA A 285 -33.96 39.78 50.47
N GLN A 286 -33.10 38.76 50.70
CA GLN A 286 -33.07 37.40 50.10
C GLN A 286 -32.71 37.27 48.60
N LEU A 287 -31.75 36.45 48.16
CA LEU A 287 -31.37 35.10 48.64
C LEU A 287 -29.89 34.71 48.38
N ASP A 288 -29.43 33.70 49.12
CA ASP A 288 -28.21 32.88 48.92
C ASP A 288 -28.40 31.89 47.73
N SER A 289 -27.42 31.26 47.06
CA SER A 289 -25.98 31.12 47.31
C SER A 289 -25.18 30.78 46.03
N SER A 290 -23.85 30.93 46.11
CA SER A 290 -22.75 30.35 45.30
C SER A 290 -23.00 29.48 44.05
N ALA A 291 -22.51 29.99 42.92
CA ALA A 291 -21.53 29.39 41.99
C ALA A 291 -21.48 27.86 41.72
N SER A 292 -21.44 27.51 40.42
CA SER A 292 -20.96 26.22 39.92
C SER A 292 -19.69 26.37 39.07
N THR A 293 -18.68 25.53 39.29
CA THR A 293 -17.47 25.43 38.43
C THR A 293 -17.07 23.96 38.32
N THR A 294 -16.85 23.47 37.10
CA THR A 294 -16.36 22.10 36.84
C THR A 294 -15.57 22.01 35.54
N PRO A 295 -14.23 21.86 35.58
CA PRO A 295 -13.51 21.01 34.64
C PRO A 295 -13.69 19.53 35.05
N ALA A 296 -13.50 18.60 34.11
CA ALA A 296 -13.61 17.16 34.37
C ALA A 296 -12.34 16.41 33.95
N SER A 297 -11.98 15.36 34.71
CA SER A 297 -10.87 14.45 34.39
C SER A 297 -11.03 13.10 35.13
N SER A 298 -10.33 12.08 34.62
CA SER A 298 -9.78 10.93 35.37
C SER A 298 -10.65 9.71 35.78
N VAL A 299 -10.43 8.60 35.03
CA VAL A 299 -10.03 7.24 35.50
C VAL A 299 -11.01 6.28 36.27
N ALA A 300 -11.48 5.26 35.52
CA ALA A 300 -11.45 3.79 35.74
C ALA A 300 -12.13 3.02 36.92
N ASN A 301 -12.37 1.71 36.63
CA ASN A 301 -12.76 0.55 37.47
C ASN A 301 -14.18 0.52 38.10
N GLY A 302 -14.82 -0.64 38.32
CA GLY A 302 -14.53 -2.02 37.87
C GLY A 302 -15.30 -3.12 38.65
N ALA A 303 -15.82 -4.16 37.96
CA ALA A 303 -16.55 -5.35 38.48
C ALA A 303 -17.90 -5.10 39.22
N GLY A 304 -18.83 -6.05 39.39
CA GLY A 304 -18.99 -7.39 38.77
C GLY A 304 -20.11 -8.27 39.41
N ASP A 305 -20.42 -9.41 38.75
CA ASP A 305 -21.04 -10.66 39.27
C ASP A 305 -22.59 -10.92 39.28
N LYS A 306 -22.92 -12.20 38.96
CA LYS A 306 -24.13 -13.07 39.16
C LYS A 306 -25.54 -12.84 38.57
N ALA A 307 -26.20 -14.01 38.38
CA ALA A 307 -27.58 -14.29 37.91
C ALA A 307 -28.41 -14.95 39.06
N PRO A 308 -29.68 -15.48 38.93
CA PRO A 308 -30.11 -16.55 37.97
C PRO A 308 -31.62 -16.61 37.52
N HIS A 309 -31.94 -17.55 36.59
CA HIS A 309 -33.14 -18.46 36.39
C HIS A 309 -34.59 -18.17 36.92
N PRO A 310 -35.69 -18.89 36.52
CA PRO A 310 -35.97 -19.86 35.40
C PRO A 310 -37.37 -19.76 34.66
N ALA A 311 -37.67 -20.72 33.76
CA ALA A 311 -38.97 -21.39 33.44
C ALA A 311 -40.11 -20.78 32.52
N ALA A 312 -40.31 -21.39 31.33
CA ALA A 312 -41.48 -22.13 30.75
C ALA A 312 -42.98 -21.84 31.14
N PRO A 313 -44.03 -22.37 30.42
CA PRO A 313 -44.25 -22.68 28.98
C PRO A 313 -45.68 -22.32 28.41
N ARG A 314 -45.97 -22.60 27.11
CA ARG A 314 -47.27 -23.03 26.47
C ARG A 314 -47.05 -23.31 24.95
N THR A 315 -47.43 -24.46 24.36
CA THR A 315 -48.72 -24.88 23.72
C THR A 315 -49.23 -23.91 22.62
N ASP A 316 -49.79 -24.29 21.46
CA ASP A 316 -50.33 -25.52 20.81
C ASP A 316 -50.08 -25.41 19.27
N ALA A 317 -50.31 -26.31 18.30
CA ALA A 317 -50.49 -27.76 18.10
C ALA A 317 -50.99 -27.94 16.61
N VAL A 318 -51.06 -29.18 16.08
CA VAL A 318 -51.73 -29.59 14.80
C VAL A 318 -50.98 -29.21 13.47
N ALA A 319 -51.08 -29.91 12.32
CA ALA A 319 -51.02 -31.36 12.00
C ALA A 319 -50.93 -31.65 10.46
N LYS A 320 -50.09 -32.63 10.04
CA LYS A 320 -50.15 -33.43 8.76
C LYS A 320 -49.84 -32.68 7.43
N SER A 321 -49.39 -33.32 6.32
CA SER A 321 -49.50 -34.73 5.85
C SER A 321 -48.27 -35.27 5.07
N GLN A 322 -48.22 -36.60 4.90
CA GLN A 322 -47.37 -37.44 4.00
C GLN A 322 -48.30 -38.44 3.23
N PRO A 323 -47.87 -39.38 2.34
CA PRO A 323 -46.53 -39.81 1.85
C PRO A 323 -46.37 -39.54 0.32
N ALA A 324 -45.92 -40.35 -0.66
CA ALA A 324 -45.42 -41.74 -0.89
C ALA A 324 -44.80 -41.84 -2.32
N LYS A 325 -44.25 -42.94 -2.88
CA LYS A 325 -43.37 -44.07 -2.42
C LYS A 325 -43.15 -45.05 -3.62
N GLY A 326 -41.91 -45.41 -3.97
CA GLY A 326 -41.55 -46.47 -4.96
C GLY A 326 -41.46 -46.01 -6.43
N THR A 327 -40.81 -46.73 -7.38
CA THR A 327 -39.94 -47.95 -7.27
C THR A 327 -39.03 -48.09 -8.52
N ASP A 328 -38.15 -49.10 -8.53
CA ASP A 328 -37.00 -49.35 -9.44
C ASP A 328 -37.26 -49.41 -10.96
N GLN A 329 -36.22 -49.13 -11.78
CA GLN A 329 -35.59 -50.10 -12.69
C GLN A 329 -34.32 -49.58 -13.41
N GLN A 330 -33.57 -50.50 -14.04
CA GLN A 330 -32.30 -50.25 -14.77
C GLN A 330 -32.52 -50.21 -16.30
N SER A 331 -31.76 -49.39 -17.04
CA SER A 331 -31.35 -49.70 -18.43
C SER A 331 -30.16 -48.85 -18.92
N THR A 332 -29.51 -49.34 -19.97
CA THR A 332 -28.22 -48.89 -20.54
C THR A 332 -28.31 -47.69 -21.49
N GLY A 333 -27.26 -46.85 -21.55
CA GLY A 333 -27.02 -45.91 -22.65
C GLY A 333 -25.68 -45.16 -22.54
N LEU A 334 -24.89 -45.12 -23.63
CA LEU A 334 -23.66 -44.30 -23.74
C LEU A 334 -23.96 -42.95 -24.47
N PRO A 335 -23.01 -42.01 -24.60
CA PRO A 335 -23.31 -40.59 -24.36
C PRO A 335 -23.93 -39.85 -25.55
N ALA A 336 -24.78 -38.86 -25.22
CA ALA A 336 -25.20 -37.83 -26.15
C ALA A 336 -24.26 -36.62 -26.07
N GLN A 337 -23.54 -36.35 -27.16
CA GLN A 337 -22.91 -35.04 -27.40
C GLN A 337 -23.99 -34.02 -27.79
N ASN A 338 -23.86 -32.78 -27.32
CA ASN A 338 -24.49 -31.61 -27.93
C ASN A 338 -23.71 -30.34 -27.50
N PRO A 339 -23.78 -29.22 -28.24
CA PRO A 339 -22.59 -28.82 -28.98
C PRO A 339 -21.94 -27.56 -28.42
N GLU A 340 -20.64 -27.41 -28.70
CA GLU A 340 -19.89 -26.23 -28.32
C GLU A 340 -20.45 -24.99 -29.01
N ARG A 341 -20.71 -23.95 -28.20
CA ARG A 341 -21.00 -22.61 -28.70
C ARG A 341 -19.66 -21.95 -29.03
N PRO A 342 -19.39 -21.53 -30.28
CA PRO A 342 -18.09 -20.99 -30.64
C PRO A 342 -17.80 -19.72 -29.83
N PRO A 343 -16.56 -19.54 -29.33
CA PRO A 343 -16.15 -18.29 -28.71
C PRO A 343 -16.17 -17.15 -29.73
N ALA A 344 -16.32 -15.91 -29.26
CA ALA A 344 -16.31 -14.75 -30.13
C ALA A 344 -14.94 -14.61 -30.82
N VAL A 345 -14.94 -14.54 -32.15
CA VAL A 345 -13.74 -14.25 -32.93
C VAL A 345 -13.33 -12.81 -32.64
N GLN A 346 -12.29 -12.63 -31.83
CA GLN A 346 -11.49 -11.40 -31.87
C GLN A 346 -10.71 -11.43 -33.17
N SER A 347 -10.93 -10.46 -34.05
CA SER A 347 -10.14 -10.31 -35.27
C SER A 347 -8.67 -10.17 -34.90
N PRO A 348 -7.75 -10.86 -35.61
CA PRO A 348 -6.31 -10.65 -35.39
C PRO A 348 -5.95 -9.19 -35.72
N PRO A 349 -4.89 -8.62 -35.10
CA PRO A 349 -4.42 -7.29 -35.44
C PRO A 349 -4.05 -7.24 -36.93
N ALA A 350 -4.60 -6.27 -37.65
CA ALA A 350 -4.38 -6.12 -39.09
C ALA A 350 -2.91 -5.72 -39.36
N VAL A 351 -2.10 -6.68 -39.79
CA VAL A 351 -0.71 -6.44 -40.22
C VAL A 351 -0.75 -5.87 -41.63
N ILE A 352 -0.85 -4.54 -41.72
CA ILE A 352 -0.76 -3.82 -42.99
C ILE A 352 0.70 -3.83 -43.45
N GLU A 353 1.04 -4.68 -44.41
CA GLU A 353 2.33 -4.60 -45.09
C GLU A 353 2.38 -3.33 -45.97
N ILE A 354 3.10 -2.31 -45.50
CA ILE A 354 3.27 -1.04 -46.22
C ILE A 354 4.14 -1.27 -47.47
N ARG A 355 3.49 -1.64 -48.57
CA ARG A 355 4.08 -1.77 -49.92
C ARG A 355 3.68 -0.64 -50.86
N ASP A 356 2.56 0.02 -50.58
CA ASP A 356 1.92 1.05 -51.39
C ASP A 356 1.13 1.99 -50.47
N ILE A 357 1.08 3.29 -50.80
CA ILE A 357 0.47 4.31 -49.93
C ILE A 357 -1.05 4.42 -50.12
N GLU A 358 -1.56 4.11 -51.31
CA GLU A 358 -3.01 4.11 -51.59
C GLU A 358 -3.68 2.95 -50.83
N GLN A 359 -3.08 1.77 -50.85
CA GLN A 359 -3.53 0.59 -50.10
C GLN A 359 -3.52 0.81 -48.56
N VAL A 360 -2.59 1.63 -48.04
CA VAL A 360 -2.60 2.03 -46.63
C VAL A 360 -3.75 3.00 -46.33
N ALA A 361 -4.04 3.95 -47.22
CA ALA A 361 -5.16 4.88 -47.04
C ALA A 361 -6.51 4.14 -47.02
N ASP A 362 -6.73 3.22 -47.96
CA ASP A 362 -7.95 2.40 -48.02
C ASP A 362 -8.08 1.48 -46.78
N ALA A 363 -7.00 0.79 -46.38
CA ALA A 363 -7.01 -0.09 -45.21
C ALA A 363 -7.20 0.66 -43.88
N LEU A 364 -6.80 1.94 -43.80
CA LEU A 364 -7.14 2.79 -42.66
C LEU A 364 -8.62 3.22 -42.71
N ALA A 365 -9.15 3.55 -43.89
CA ALA A 365 -10.55 3.93 -44.07
C ALA A 365 -11.54 2.81 -43.70
N ASP A 366 -11.19 1.55 -43.99
CA ASP A 366 -11.99 0.36 -43.65
C ASP A 366 -11.92 -0.04 -42.16
N HIS A 367 -11.00 0.53 -41.37
CA HIS A 367 -10.70 0.05 -40.00
C HIS A 367 -10.74 1.13 -38.90
N LEU A 368 -10.83 2.42 -39.24
CA LEU A 368 -10.93 3.53 -38.28
C LEU A 368 -12.23 4.31 -38.45
N SER A 369 -12.70 4.97 -37.40
CA SER A 369 -13.87 5.86 -37.54
C SER A 369 -13.50 7.17 -38.25
N ALA A 370 -14.50 7.88 -38.76
CA ALA A 370 -14.28 9.19 -39.38
C ALA A 370 -13.67 10.23 -38.41
N GLU A 371 -13.92 10.10 -37.10
CA GLU A 371 -13.30 10.94 -36.07
C GLU A 371 -11.82 10.57 -35.88
N ASP A 372 -11.50 9.27 -35.79
CA ASP A 372 -10.12 8.78 -35.66
C ASP A 372 -9.26 9.11 -36.89
N LEU A 373 -9.83 8.99 -38.10
CA LEU A 373 -9.17 9.35 -39.36
C LEU A 373 -8.89 10.85 -39.44
N THR A 374 -9.80 11.69 -38.92
CA THR A 374 -9.60 13.13 -38.84
C THR A 374 -8.46 13.46 -37.87
N ALA A 375 -8.47 12.90 -36.66
CA ALA A 375 -7.42 13.09 -35.67
C ALA A 375 -6.05 12.58 -36.15
N LEU A 376 -6.00 11.42 -36.83
CA LEU A 376 -4.79 10.89 -37.46
C LEU A 376 -4.25 11.84 -38.53
N THR A 377 -5.13 12.43 -39.35
CA THR A 377 -4.75 13.39 -40.39
C THR A 377 -4.17 14.67 -39.79
N GLU A 378 -4.78 15.21 -38.73
CA GLU A 378 -4.24 16.38 -38.00
C GLU A 378 -2.86 16.09 -37.39
N LEU A 379 -2.68 14.93 -36.75
CA LEU A 379 -1.39 14.51 -36.18
C LEU A 379 -0.30 14.35 -37.27
N LEU A 380 -0.65 13.80 -38.44
CA LEU A 380 0.29 13.70 -39.57
C LEU A 380 0.68 15.08 -40.12
N LEU A 381 -0.26 16.02 -40.21
CA LEU A 381 0.01 17.41 -40.61
C LEU A 381 0.87 18.17 -39.59
N GLU A 382 0.65 17.96 -38.29
CA GLU A 382 1.49 18.53 -37.22
C GLU A 382 2.94 17.99 -37.29
N ARG A 383 3.12 16.70 -37.59
CA ARG A 383 4.46 16.09 -37.78
C ARG A 383 5.14 16.58 -39.05
N LEU A 384 4.42 16.72 -40.15
CA LEU A 384 4.96 17.23 -41.42
C LEU A 384 5.34 18.72 -41.33
N SER A 385 4.55 19.54 -40.62
CA SER A 385 4.91 20.94 -40.38
C SER A 385 6.12 21.07 -39.45
N SER A 386 6.17 20.31 -38.36
CA SER A 386 7.33 20.24 -37.45
C SER A 386 8.62 19.85 -38.16
N THR A 387 8.55 18.91 -39.10
CA THR A 387 9.73 18.40 -39.85
C THR A 387 10.31 19.47 -40.80
N LYS A 388 9.46 20.36 -41.35
CA LYS A 388 9.90 21.45 -42.25
C LYS A 388 10.56 22.64 -41.54
N VAL A 389 10.74 22.59 -40.22
CA VAL A 389 11.42 23.63 -39.42
C VAL A 389 12.88 23.23 -39.10
N GLN A 390 13.33 22.04 -39.53
CA GLN A 390 14.69 21.51 -39.26
C GLN A 390 15.54 21.30 -40.52
N VAL A 391 15.19 21.93 -41.65
CA VAL A 391 15.93 21.92 -42.92
C VAL A 391 15.99 23.34 -43.50
#